data_AF-A0A972E7Y3-F1
#
_entry.id   AF-A0A972E7Y3-F1
#
_cell.length_a   1.000
_cell.length_b   1.000
_cell.length_c   1.000
_cell.angle_alpha   90.00
_cell.angle_beta   90.00
_cell.angle_gamma   90.00
#
_symmetry.space_group_name_H-M   'P 1'
#
loop_
_entity.id
_entity.type
_entity.pdbx_description
1 polymer ?
#
loop_
_entity_poly.entity_id
_entity_poly.type
_entity_poly.pdbx_seq_one_letter_code
_entity_poly.pdbx_strand_id
1 'polypeptide(L)'
;MKTIKNFSITLLLLIFPLVACNNTNSSHSNSEAPQNNSSSQYVTKSSTNSTISASNNDTSSVASSSISSTVIQSSTSPNSQTGFSNITEFNAPVEIHTSQQKTYLSYGGDYETISESLYPNGLNHLSDPNPVNISWDYTVPNGKTLSSYSIISGRNSDLSDGFEVSAGKNKTVAFYNGYLGRNYFKLRAKFSDNSFDESAIKTFDIDGTAPRNLAIGGMSNNRDIGGWALEDGGVVKQGLLFRTSGKNYDLKGANITEDGKKVMLQQLKVKTEVNVSNDDSYTLNINGTTVKNFYMDYDKVGTNSLNHFTRNAESVKNFFKLIANPANLPISYHCRIGTDRTGMLTILTLGLLGVPMNDIYKDYLFSNFGKIGERRGIGPSAGQDNIQVYIAFINSLAGKTFKNKVYNVLLSIGLTREVLDAVIDNLTEGPKATNNDSGQIIARAESLSPSGISIKTDTSERNHPDKYFTLSSSSHSVSYTFNANKTFTGQVVAYLGKDDSSTSNKIANAIGLQLDGNNITIRDISFHDAGMGKCGSRMNYFPILLAETNFTSGSHTIKIQGKSIAMNIGGIYIFDKSAV
;
A
#
# COMPACT_ATOMS: atom_id res chain seq x y z
N MET A 1 30.96 49.59 46.84
CA MET A 1 31.80 48.37 46.79
C MET A 1 30.99 47.26 46.13
N LYS A 2 31.46 46.81 44.96
CA LYS A 2 31.29 45.51 44.27
C LYS A 2 29.90 44.90 44.03
N THR A 3 29.60 44.08 43.00
CA THR A 3 30.09 43.80 41.63
C THR A 3 29.21 42.64 41.11
N ILE A 4 28.55 42.83 39.95
CA ILE A 4 28.29 41.90 38.82
C ILE A 4 27.64 40.49 39.01
N LYS A 5 26.58 40.30 38.19
CA LYS A 5 26.01 39.14 37.47
C LYS A 5 26.77 37.79 37.53
N ASN A 6 25.98 36.69 37.54
CA ASN A 6 26.12 35.56 36.60
C ASN A 6 24.89 34.64 36.61
N PHE A 7 24.21 34.54 35.47
CA PHE A 7 23.30 33.45 35.11
C PHE A 7 24.05 32.59 34.08
N SER A 8 24.26 31.31 34.37
CA SER A 8 24.94 30.37 33.47
C SER A 8 23.90 29.70 32.58
N ILE A 9 23.92 30.03 31.28
CA ILE A 9 23.26 29.27 30.23
C ILE A 9 24.32 28.32 29.67
N THR A 10 24.13 27.03 29.88
CA THR A 10 24.95 25.99 29.27
C THR A 10 24.58 25.89 27.79
N LEU A 11 25.37 26.56 26.95
CA LEU A 11 25.38 26.41 25.50
C LEU A 11 26.00 25.05 25.16
N LEU A 12 25.18 24.04 24.89
CA LEU A 12 25.65 22.80 24.29
C LEU A 12 25.86 23.06 22.78
N LEU A 13 27.10 23.36 22.41
CA LEU A 13 27.53 23.34 21.01
C LEU A 13 27.35 21.91 20.46
N LEU A 14 26.30 21.71 19.67
CA LEU A 14 26.23 20.59 18.73
C LEU A 14 27.14 20.92 17.55
N ILE A 15 28.38 20.44 17.65
CA ILE A 15 29.28 20.34 16.50
C ILE A 15 28.68 19.26 15.58
N PHE A 16 28.02 19.69 14.50
CA PHE A 16 27.66 18.79 13.41
C PHE A 16 28.94 18.27 12.75
N PRO A 17 29.13 16.94 12.60
CA PRO A 17 30.23 16.46 11.78
C PRO A 17 29.94 16.78 10.31
N LEU A 18 30.83 17.55 9.68
CA LEU A 18 31.00 17.53 8.23
C LEU A 18 31.36 16.10 7.81
N VAL A 19 30.54 15.46 6.98
CA VAL A 19 31.00 14.35 6.13
C VAL A 19 30.26 14.40 4.80
N ALA A 20 31.01 14.72 3.74
CA ALA A 20 30.64 14.46 2.36
C ALA A 20 30.55 12.94 2.11
N CYS A 21 29.61 12.49 1.28
CA CYS A 21 29.49 11.08 0.89
C CYS A 21 30.83 10.52 0.39
N ASN A 22 31.50 9.72 1.21
CA ASN A 22 32.67 8.97 0.79
C ASN A 22 32.24 7.73 0.00
N ASN A 23 32.82 7.61 -1.20
CA ASN A 23 32.90 6.38 -1.96
C ASN A 23 33.71 5.34 -1.16
N THR A 24 33.12 4.19 -0.86
CA THR A 24 33.90 2.98 -0.59
C THR A 24 33.28 1.79 -1.31
N ASN A 25 33.86 1.46 -2.46
CA ASN A 25 34.03 0.07 -2.86
C ASN A 25 34.91 -0.60 -1.80
N SER A 26 34.36 -1.57 -1.07
CA SER A 26 35.18 -2.51 -0.32
C SER A 26 34.51 -3.88 -0.32
N SER A 27 35.06 -4.75 -1.14
CA SER A 27 35.04 -6.20 -0.98
C SER A 27 35.36 -6.58 0.46
N HIS A 28 34.46 -7.30 1.14
CA HIS A 28 34.79 -7.97 2.40
C HIS A 28 34.59 -9.47 2.28
N SER A 29 35.70 -10.12 2.60
CA SER A 29 36.07 -11.51 2.56
C SER A 29 35.28 -12.37 3.53
N ASN A 30 35.08 -13.61 3.11
CA ASN A 30 34.64 -14.75 3.91
C ASN A 30 35.40 -14.88 5.24
N SER A 31 34.66 -15.11 6.32
CA SER A 31 35.16 -15.84 7.47
C SER A 31 34.09 -16.84 7.92
N GLU A 32 34.30 -18.10 7.52
CA GLU A 32 33.59 -19.27 8.02
C GLU A 32 34.03 -19.59 9.46
N ALA A 33 33.05 -19.93 10.32
CA ALA A 33 33.23 -20.83 11.47
C ALA A 33 31.84 -21.17 12.08
N PRO A 34 31.68 -22.33 12.74
CA PRO A 34 31.48 -23.64 12.15
C PRO A 34 30.01 -24.07 12.20
N GLN A 35 29.66 -24.98 11.28
CA GLN A 35 28.38 -25.65 11.22
C GLN A 35 28.10 -26.45 12.49
N ASN A 36 26.95 -26.20 13.11
CA ASN A 36 26.38 -27.09 14.09
C ASN A 36 25.10 -27.70 13.50
N ASN A 37 25.26 -28.90 12.96
CA ASN A 37 24.18 -29.73 12.43
C ASN A 37 23.23 -30.11 13.57
N SER A 38 22.02 -29.54 13.55
CA SER A 38 20.89 -30.09 14.30
C SER A 38 19.63 -30.04 13.44
N SER A 39 19.45 -31.11 12.69
CA SER A 39 18.21 -31.49 12.03
C SER A 39 17.05 -31.49 13.02
N SER A 40 16.14 -30.52 12.92
CA SER A 40 14.87 -30.52 13.64
C SER A 40 13.77 -30.99 12.68
N GLN A 41 13.41 -32.26 12.85
CA GLN A 41 12.27 -32.90 12.19
C GLN A 41 10.96 -32.25 12.66
N TYR A 42 10.08 -31.91 11.73
CA TYR A 42 8.68 -31.59 12.03
C TYR A 42 7.97 -32.87 12.48
N VAL A 43 7.77 -33.01 13.80
CA VAL A 43 6.96 -34.08 14.39
C VAL A 43 5.49 -33.67 14.33
N THR A 44 4.71 -34.49 13.64
CA THR A 44 3.26 -34.51 13.66
C THR A 44 2.77 -34.87 15.08
N LYS A 45 2.12 -33.93 15.78
CA LYS A 45 1.41 -34.25 17.02
C LYS A 45 -0.01 -34.72 16.67
N SER A 46 -0.26 -36.01 16.91
CA SER A 46 -1.59 -36.57 17.04
C SER A 46 -2.20 -36.14 18.38
N SER A 47 -3.46 -35.75 18.37
CA SER A 47 -4.24 -35.46 19.57
C SER A 47 -4.85 -36.75 20.12
N THR A 48 -4.38 -37.21 21.27
CA THR A 48 -5.05 -38.21 22.11
C THR A 48 -6.02 -37.49 23.06
N ASN A 49 -7.32 -37.74 22.95
CA ASN A 49 -8.32 -37.32 23.92
C ASN A 49 -8.30 -38.27 25.12
N SER A 50 -8.10 -37.71 26.31
CA SER A 50 -8.33 -38.36 27.60
C SER A 50 -9.71 -37.95 28.13
N THR A 51 -10.53 -38.96 28.43
CA THR A 51 -11.83 -38.90 29.10
C THR A 51 -11.68 -38.44 30.56
N ILE A 52 -12.53 -37.52 31.01
CA ILE A 52 -12.83 -37.31 32.44
C ILE A 52 -14.35 -37.13 32.59
N SER A 53 -14.90 -37.83 33.58
CA SER A 53 -16.31 -38.00 33.93
C SER A 53 -16.73 -37.21 35.19
N ALA A 54 -18.05 -37.03 35.33
CA ALA A 54 -18.86 -36.70 36.53
C ALA A 54 -18.94 -35.20 36.94
N SER A 55 -20.04 -34.61 37.43
CA SER A 55 -21.42 -35.06 37.77
C SER A 55 -22.35 -33.86 38.10
N ASN A 56 -23.60 -33.92 37.61
CA ASN A 56 -24.93 -33.62 38.20
C ASN A 56 -25.34 -32.40 39.08
N ASN A 57 -26.64 -32.06 38.90
CA ASN A 57 -27.65 -31.31 39.69
C ASN A 57 -27.74 -29.78 39.46
N ASP A 58 -28.90 -29.10 39.37
CA ASP A 58 -30.32 -29.44 39.65
C ASP A 58 -31.30 -28.43 38.98
N THR A 59 -32.49 -28.93 38.61
CA THR A 59 -33.86 -28.37 38.56
C THR A 59 -34.19 -26.89 38.25
N SER A 60 -35.12 -26.64 37.29
CA SER A 60 -36.54 -26.35 37.58
C SER A 60 -37.37 -25.98 36.32
N SER A 61 -38.67 -26.26 36.42
CA SER A 61 -39.71 -26.44 35.41
C SER A 61 -40.55 -25.19 35.08
N VAL A 62 -41.13 -25.09 33.87
CA VAL A 62 -42.55 -24.73 33.65
C VAL A 62 -43.07 -25.42 32.38
N ALA A 63 -44.26 -26.04 32.49
CA ALA A 63 -44.98 -26.75 31.45
C ALA A 63 -46.01 -25.87 30.71
N SER A 64 -46.34 -26.22 29.46
CA SER A 64 -47.71 -26.11 28.94
C SER A 64 -47.92 -27.04 27.72
N SER A 65 -49.18 -27.32 27.45
CA SER A 65 -49.78 -28.59 27.01
C SER A 65 -49.90 -28.84 25.50
N SER A 66 -49.61 -30.10 25.14
CA SER A 66 -50.23 -31.02 24.17
C SER A 66 -51.24 -30.51 23.11
N ILE A 67 -50.97 -30.87 21.85
CA ILE A 67 -51.98 -31.43 20.92
C ILE A 67 -51.37 -32.65 20.23
N SER A 68 -52.07 -33.78 20.35
CA SER A 68 -51.77 -35.06 19.71
C SER A 68 -52.19 -35.03 18.24
N SER A 69 -51.30 -35.42 17.33
CA SER A 69 -51.71 -35.95 16.02
C SER A 69 -50.79 -37.11 15.65
N THR A 70 -51.40 -38.27 15.53
CA THR A 70 -50.80 -39.54 15.15
C THR A 70 -50.32 -39.46 13.70
N VAL A 71 -49.01 -39.44 13.48
CA VAL A 71 -48.43 -39.63 12.14
C VAL A 71 -48.02 -41.09 12.01
N ILE A 72 -48.66 -41.74 11.04
CA ILE A 72 -48.39 -43.10 10.58
C ILE A 72 -46.90 -43.19 10.20
N GLN A 73 -46.15 -44.05 10.90
CA GLN A 73 -44.81 -44.47 10.48
C GLN A 73 -44.94 -45.27 9.18
N SER A 74 -44.73 -44.63 8.04
CA SER A 74 -44.32 -45.33 6.83
C SER A 74 -42.83 -45.68 7.00
N SER A 75 -42.57 -46.95 7.27
CA SER A 75 -41.23 -47.54 7.21
C SER A 75 -40.73 -47.51 5.77
N THR A 76 -40.12 -46.40 5.36
CA THR A 76 -39.20 -46.40 4.22
C THR A 76 -37.84 -46.85 4.73
N SER A 77 -37.28 -47.90 4.13
CA SER A 77 -35.89 -48.33 4.30
C SER A 77 -34.95 -47.12 4.36
N PRO A 78 -33.84 -47.18 5.13
CA PRO A 78 -32.84 -46.13 5.05
C PRO A 78 -32.29 -46.13 3.63
N ASN A 79 -32.75 -45.18 2.80
CA ASN A 79 -32.05 -44.80 1.60
C ASN A 79 -30.65 -44.43 2.07
N SER A 80 -29.66 -45.29 1.80
CA SER A 80 -28.27 -44.98 2.06
C SER A 80 -27.92 -43.81 1.15
N GLN A 81 -28.11 -42.58 1.64
CA GLN A 81 -27.72 -41.37 0.91
C GLN A 81 -26.21 -41.48 0.66
N THR A 82 -25.85 -41.75 -0.59
CA THR A 82 -24.49 -41.64 -1.09
C THR A 82 -24.15 -40.16 -1.30
N GLY A 83 -22.89 -39.80 -1.15
CA GLY A 83 -22.43 -38.43 -1.38
C GLY A 83 -22.20 -37.62 -0.09
N PHE A 84 -22.13 -36.29 -0.25
CA PHE A 84 -21.81 -35.35 0.82
C PHE A 84 -22.97 -35.13 1.81
N SER A 85 -22.65 -35.11 3.11
CA SER A 85 -23.57 -34.81 4.20
C SER A 85 -22.85 -34.05 5.33
N ASN A 86 -23.56 -33.53 6.33
CA ASN A 86 -22.99 -32.82 7.49
C ASN A 86 -21.92 -31.77 7.12
N ILE A 87 -22.13 -31.07 6.00
CA ILE A 87 -21.23 -29.99 5.55
C ILE A 87 -21.35 -28.84 6.53
N THR A 88 -20.23 -28.25 6.95
CA THR A 88 -20.20 -27.07 7.83
C THR A 88 -21.19 -25.99 7.36
N GLU A 89 -22.03 -25.55 8.28
CA GLU A 89 -22.95 -24.43 8.09
C GLU A 89 -22.40 -23.19 8.82
N PHE A 90 -22.47 -22.04 8.16
CA PHE A 90 -21.96 -20.78 8.68
C PHE A 90 -23.12 -19.87 9.07
N ASN A 91 -23.40 -19.79 10.37
CA ASN A 91 -24.51 -19.01 10.92
C ASN A 91 -24.14 -17.55 11.24
N ALA A 92 -22.87 -17.19 11.10
CA ALA A 92 -22.34 -15.84 11.28
C ALA A 92 -21.09 -15.64 10.39
N PRO A 93 -20.67 -14.38 10.12
CA PRO A 93 -19.42 -14.11 9.44
C PRO A 93 -18.22 -14.74 10.16
N VAL A 94 -17.32 -15.35 9.39
CA VAL A 94 -16.12 -16.00 9.91
C VAL A 94 -15.04 -14.95 10.16
N GLU A 95 -14.51 -14.96 11.38
CA GLU A 95 -13.36 -14.14 11.77
C GLU A 95 -12.06 -14.77 11.24
N ILE A 96 -11.34 -14.01 10.42
CA ILE A 96 -10.04 -14.43 9.88
C ILE A 96 -8.87 -13.75 10.58
N HIS A 97 -9.10 -12.73 11.40
CA HIS A 97 -8.06 -12.08 12.18
C HIS A 97 -7.79 -12.88 13.46
N THR A 98 -6.51 -13.04 13.81
CA THR A 98 -6.12 -13.56 15.13
C THR A 98 -6.59 -12.63 16.24
N SER A 99 -6.69 -13.12 17.48
CA SER A 99 -7.13 -12.28 18.61
C SER A 99 -6.27 -11.02 18.78
N GLN A 100 -4.97 -11.11 18.50
CA GLN A 100 -4.06 -9.96 18.54
C GLN A 100 -4.31 -8.98 17.39
N GLN A 101 -4.48 -9.47 16.16
CA GLN A 101 -4.82 -8.65 15.00
C GLN A 101 -6.16 -7.94 15.22
N LYS A 102 -7.18 -8.68 15.70
CA LYS A 102 -8.50 -8.12 16.00
C LYS A 102 -8.46 -7.03 17.05
N THR A 103 -7.70 -7.23 18.13
CA THR A 103 -7.50 -6.21 19.17
C THR A 103 -6.92 -4.93 18.58
N TYR A 104 -5.91 -5.06 17.71
CA TYR A 104 -5.33 -3.93 17.00
C TYR A 104 -6.34 -3.26 16.07
N LEU A 105 -7.06 -4.00 15.23
CA LEU A 105 -7.99 -3.47 14.22
C LEU A 105 -9.27 -2.87 14.81
N SER A 106 -9.67 -3.32 15.99
CA SER A 106 -10.85 -2.84 16.71
C SER A 106 -10.56 -1.61 17.58
N TYR A 107 -9.34 -1.08 17.55
CA TYR A 107 -9.00 0.13 18.29
C TYR A 107 -9.80 1.33 17.74
N GLY A 108 -10.67 1.89 18.58
CA GLY A 108 -11.57 2.99 18.21
C GLY A 108 -10.95 4.39 18.28
N GLY A 109 -9.65 4.50 18.61
CA GLY A 109 -8.94 5.77 18.65
C GLY A 109 -8.23 6.12 17.35
N ASP A 110 -7.35 7.13 17.44
CA ASP A 110 -6.56 7.61 16.32
C ASP A 110 -5.24 6.83 16.18
N TYR A 111 -5.01 6.24 15.01
CA TYR A 111 -3.79 5.50 14.68
C TYR A 111 -2.58 6.42 14.45
N GLU A 112 -2.78 7.73 14.32
CA GLU A 112 -1.69 8.70 14.35
C GLU A 112 -1.05 8.81 15.75
N THR A 113 -1.77 8.40 16.81
CA THR A 113 -1.30 8.48 18.20
C THR A 113 -1.43 7.18 18.98
N ILE A 114 -1.64 6.06 18.26
CA ILE A 114 -1.82 4.74 18.86
C ILE A 114 -0.61 4.29 19.68
N SER A 115 -0.87 3.68 20.84
CA SER A 115 0.16 3.11 21.69
C SER A 115 0.88 1.94 21.02
N GLU A 116 2.22 1.92 21.09
CA GLU A 116 3.02 0.77 20.62
C GLU A 116 2.70 -0.55 21.32
N SER A 117 2.00 -0.52 22.47
CA SER A 117 1.55 -1.73 23.17
C SER A 117 0.43 -2.49 22.42
N LEU A 118 -0.24 -1.83 21.48
CA LEU A 118 -1.39 -2.38 20.74
C LEU A 118 -1.00 -3.13 19.46
N TYR A 119 0.28 -3.12 19.08
CA TYR A 119 0.78 -3.84 17.92
C TYR A 119 2.17 -4.44 18.17
N PRO A 120 2.52 -5.54 17.49
CA PRO A 120 3.82 -6.20 17.67
C PRO A 120 5.00 -5.33 17.22
N ASN A 121 6.22 -5.83 17.43
CA ASN A 121 7.47 -5.13 17.12
C ASN A 121 8.10 -5.54 15.78
N GLY A 122 7.36 -6.26 14.93
CA GLY A 122 7.90 -6.70 13.64
C GLY A 122 8.95 -7.81 13.69
N LEU A 123 9.23 -8.44 14.84
CA LEU A 123 10.24 -9.50 14.94
C LEU A 123 9.72 -10.89 14.58
N ASN A 124 8.40 -11.08 14.61
CA ASN A 124 7.75 -12.38 14.41
C ASN A 124 6.77 -12.34 13.24
N HIS A 125 6.60 -13.47 12.56
CA HIS A 125 5.59 -13.63 11.52
C HIS A 125 4.21 -13.85 12.16
N LEU A 126 3.44 -12.76 12.26
CA LEU A 126 2.11 -12.72 12.88
C LEU A 126 1.05 -12.13 11.94
N SER A 127 1.33 -12.01 10.64
CA SER A 127 0.49 -11.36 9.64
C SER A 127 -0.46 -12.33 8.91
N ASP A 128 -0.25 -13.64 9.05
CA ASP A 128 -1.15 -14.62 8.44
C ASP A 128 -2.53 -14.61 9.12
N PRO A 129 -3.61 -14.83 8.37
CA PRO A 129 -4.95 -14.98 8.92
C PRO A 129 -5.17 -16.36 9.57
N ASN A 130 -6.21 -16.46 10.38
CA ASN A 130 -6.86 -17.73 10.71
C ASN A 130 -7.58 -18.32 9.48
N PRO A 131 -7.62 -19.66 9.32
CA PRO A 131 -8.37 -20.29 8.25
C PRO A 131 -9.88 -20.28 8.50
N VAL A 132 -10.64 -20.36 7.41
CA VAL A 132 -12.02 -20.84 7.41
C VAL A 132 -11.99 -22.37 7.44
N ASN A 133 -12.39 -22.97 8.56
CA ASN A 133 -12.41 -24.43 8.70
C ASN A 133 -13.73 -24.99 8.16
N ILE A 134 -13.64 -25.91 7.21
CA ILE A 134 -14.79 -26.58 6.59
C ILE A 134 -14.63 -28.08 6.76
N SER A 135 -15.66 -28.74 7.26
CA SER A 135 -15.74 -30.19 7.42
C SER A 135 -16.99 -30.75 6.75
N TRP A 136 -16.96 -32.04 6.45
CA TRP A 136 -18.09 -32.75 5.86
C TRP A 136 -18.03 -34.24 6.20
N ASP A 137 -19.16 -34.90 6.04
CA ASP A 137 -19.21 -36.34 5.86
C ASP A 137 -19.40 -36.71 4.40
N TYR A 138 -19.03 -37.95 4.09
CA TYR A 138 -19.14 -38.49 2.74
C TYR A 138 -19.33 -40.00 2.78
N THR A 139 -20.33 -40.47 2.03
CA THR A 139 -20.61 -41.89 1.81
C THR A 139 -20.19 -42.25 0.39
N VAL A 140 -19.13 -43.06 0.27
CA VAL A 140 -18.59 -43.48 -1.04
C VAL A 140 -19.61 -44.35 -1.77
N PRO A 141 -19.96 -44.05 -3.04
CA PRO A 141 -20.85 -44.90 -3.83
C PRO A 141 -20.29 -46.32 -4.02
N ASN A 142 -21.18 -47.31 -4.07
CA ASN A 142 -20.78 -48.71 -4.29
C ASN A 142 -19.93 -48.86 -5.57
N GLY A 143 -18.83 -49.60 -5.47
CA GLY A 143 -17.90 -49.83 -6.58
C GLY A 143 -16.95 -48.67 -6.89
N LYS A 144 -17.01 -47.56 -6.15
CA LYS A 144 -16.06 -46.45 -6.28
C LYS A 144 -14.97 -46.53 -5.21
N THR A 145 -13.75 -46.13 -5.58
CA THR A 145 -12.63 -45.97 -4.65
C THR A 145 -12.27 -44.49 -4.58
N LEU A 146 -12.38 -43.91 -3.38
CA LEU A 146 -12.01 -42.51 -3.15
C LEU A 146 -10.50 -42.30 -3.34
N SER A 147 -10.14 -41.36 -4.20
CA SER A 147 -8.78 -40.89 -4.41
C SER A 147 -8.47 -39.71 -3.48
N SER A 148 -9.27 -38.64 -3.55
CA SER A 148 -9.08 -37.43 -2.75
C SER A 148 -10.35 -36.59 -2.66
N TYR A 149 -10.38 -35.67 -1.70
CA TYR A 149 -11.30 -34.56 -1.63
C TYR A 149 -10.61 -33.24 -1.98
N SER A 150 -11.39 -32.29 -2.44
CA SER A 150 -11.00 -30.90 -2.59
C SER A 150 -12.16 -29.96 -2.33
N ILE A 151 -11.84 -28.71 -2.04
CA ILE A 151 -12.76 -27.59 -2.01
C ILE A 151 -12.48 -26.68 -3.20
N ILE A 152 -13.53 -26.24 -3.88
CA ILE A 152 -13.46 -25.21 -4.92
C ILE A 152 -14.17 -23.99 -4.36
N SER A 153 -13.45 -22.88 -4.21
CA SER A 153 -13.96 -21.66 -3.56
C SER A 153 -13.67 -20.42 -4.41
N GLY A 154 -14.62 -19.48 -4.46
CA GLY A 154 -14.56 -18.28 -5.28
C GLY A 154 -15.52 -17.19 -4.82
N ARG A 155 -15.46 -16.04 -5.49
CA ARG A 155 -16.34 -14.89 -5.24
C ARG A 155 -17.63 -14.95 -6.06
N ASN A 156 -17.61 -15.63 -7.21
CA ASN A 156 -18.77 -15.75 -8.07
C ASN A 156 -19.67 -16.90 -7.61
N SER A 157 -20.99 -16.71 -7.70
CA SER A 157 -21.98 -17.70 -7.26
C SER A 157 -21.96 -19.00 -8.06
N ASP A 158 -21.41 -18.97 -9.28
CA ASP A 158 -21.22 -20.12 -10.16
C ASP A 158 -19.82 -20.74 -10.05
N LEU A 159 -18.94 -20.17 -9.21
CA LEU A 159 -17.53 -20.54 -9.06
C LEU A 159 -16.72 -20.47 -10.36
N SER A 160 -17.11 -19.60 -11.30
CA SER A 160 -16.34 -19.36 -12.53
C SER A 160 -14.96 -18.77 -12.26
N ASP A 161 -14.76 -18.18 -11.08
CA ASP A 161 -13.47 -17.73 -10.58
C ASP A 161 -12.80 -18.69 -9.58
N GLY A 162 -13.38 -19.88 -9.37
CA GLY A 162 -13.02 -20.79 -8.28
C GLY A 162 -11.59 -21.29 -8.29
N PHE A 163 -11.00 -21.40 -7.09
CA PHE A 163 -9.70 -22.01 -6.84
C PHE A 163 -9.87 -23.34 -6.08
N GLU A 164 -9.22 -24.39 -6.58
CA GLU A 164 -9.30 -25.73 -6.00
C GLU A 164 -8.17 -25.98 -4.99
N VAL A 165 -8.53 -26.23 -3.73
CA VAL A 165 -7.60 -26.63 -2.67
C VAL A 165 -7.81 -28.11 -2.35
N SER A 166 -6.72 -28.89 -2.39
CA SER A 166 -6.77 -30.31 -2.02
C SER A 166 -6.91 -30.50 -0.52
N ALA A 167 -7.79 -31.39 -0.11
CA ALA A 167 -7.91 -31.89 1.27
C ALA A 167 -7.32 -33.31 1.43
N GLY A 168 -6.73 -33.87 0.37
CA GLY A 168 -6.24 -35.25 0.39
C GLY A 168 -7.37 -36.22 0.72
N LYS A 169 -7.19 -37.10 1.71
CA LYS A 169 -8.27 -37.99 2.21
C LYS A 169 -8.97 -37.46 3.45
N ASN A 170 -8.63 -36.25 3.89
CA ASN A 170 -9.23 -35.64 5.08
C ASN A 170 -10.64 -35.15 4.76
N LYS A 171 -11.54 -35.33 5.72
CA LYS A 171 -12.93 -34.81 5.71
C LYS A 171 -13.03 -33.36 6.23
N THR A 172 -11.90 -32.66 6.23
CA THR A 172 -11.78 -31.28 6.72
C THR A 172 -10.71 -30.56 5.92
N VAL A 173 -10.88 -29.25 5.75
CA VAL A 173 -9.94 -28.35 5.09
C VAL A 173 -9.87 -27.01 5.82
N ALA A 174 -8.66 -26.50 5.97
CA ALA A 174 -8.37 -25.14 6.39
C ALA A 174 -8.25 -24.26 5.13
N PHE A 175 -9.29 -23.49 4.83
CA PHE A 175 -9.32 -22.61 3.66
C PHE A 175 -8.81 -21.20 4.02
N TYR A 176 -7.85 -20.70 3.25
CA TYR A 176 -7.26 -19.37 3.43
C TYR A 176 -7.57 -18.46 2.24
N ASN A 177 -7.38 -17.16 2.43
CA ASN A 177 -7.46 -16.12 1.39
C ASN A 177 -8.85 -15.97 0.77
N GLY A 178 -9.94 -16.22 1.52
CA GLY A 178 -11.28 -15.81 1.10
C GLY A 178 -11.42 -14.29 1.02
N TYR A 179 -12.41 -13.80 0.27
CA TYR A 179 -12.73 -12.38 0.18
C TYR A 179 -13.47 -11.92 1.44
N LEU A 180 -13.27 -10.68 1.89
CA LEU A 180 -14.14 -10.10 2.92
C LEU A 180 -15.57 -10.07 2.39
N GLY A 181 -16.55 -10.43 3.23
CA GLY A 181 -17.94 -10.61 2.83
C GLY A 181 -18.23 -11.98 2.19
N ARG A 182 -19.16 -12.02 1.23
CA ARG A 182 -19.72 -13.25 0.67
C ARG A 182 -18.72 -14.03 -0.18
N ASN A 183 -18.58 -15.32 0.14
CA ASN A 183 -17.85 -16.32 -0.62
C ASN A 183 -18.76 -17.51 -0.94
N TYR A 184 -18.40 -18.23 -2.00
CA TYR A 184 -19.07 -19.44 -2.46
C TYR A 184 -18.08 -20.59 -2.47
N PHE A 185 -18.54 -21.80 -2.17
CA PHE A 185 -17.72 -23.00 -2.29
C PHE A 185 -18.53 -24.24 -2.64
N LYS A 186 -17.85 -25.25 -3.17
CA LYS A 186 -18.36 -26.62 -3.25
C LYS A 186 -17.25 -27.63 -2.90
N LEU A 187 -17.67 -28.81 -2.47
CA LEU A 187 -16.78 -29.92 -2.20
C LEU A 187 -16.76 -30.86 -3.40
N ARG A 188 -15.62 -31.50 -3.65
CA ARG A 188 -15.45 -32.50 -4.71
C ARG A 188 -14.76 -33.73 -4.15
N ALA A 189 -15.33 -34.91 -4.41
CA ALA A 189 -14.72 -36.20 -4.13
C ALA A 189 -14.27 -36.82 -5.46
N LYS A 190 -12.95 -36.93 -5.66
CA LYS A 190 -12.36 -37.57 -6.84
C LYS A 190 -12.16 -39.05 -6.57
N PHE A 191 -12.49 -39.89 -7.55
CA PHE A 191 -12.31 -41.32 -7.48
C PHE A 191 -11.10 -41.80 -8.30
N SER A 192 -10.65 -43.03 -8.05
CA SER A 192 -9.51 -43.63 -8.75
C SER A 192 -9.71 -43.81 -10.26
N ASP A 193 -10.95 -43.80 -10.74
CA ASP A 193 -11.31 -43.88 -12.16
C ASP A 193 -11.45 -42.51 -12.85
N ASN A 194 -10.98 -41.44 -12.19
CA ASN A 194 -11.08 -40.03 -12.60
C ASN A 194 -12.50 -39.44 -12.64
N SER A 195 -13.54 -40.21 -12.32
CA SER A 195 -14.85 -39.63 -12.06
C SER A 195 -14.85 -38.86 -10.74
N PHE A 196 -15.85 -38.01 -10.54
CA PHE A 196 -16.00 -37.25 -9.31
C PHE A 196 -17.47 -37.08 -8.91
N ASP A 197 -17.69 -36.84 -7.63
CA ASP A 197 -18.95 -36.37 -7.05
C ASP A 197 -18.75 -34.96 -6.47
N GLU A 198 -19.79 -34.14 -6.46
CA GLU A 198 -19.73 -32.76 -5.95
C GLU A 198 -20.91 -32.43 -5.05
N SER A 199 -20.67 -31.61 -4.03
CA SER A 199 -21.77 -31.01 -3.28
C SER A 199 -22.49 -29.94 -4.09
N ALA A 200 -23.71 -29.59 -3.66
CA ALA A 200 -24.29 -28.31 -4.02
C ALA A 200 -23.36 -27.15 -3.60
N ILE A 201 -23.45 -26.01 -4.30
CA ILE A 201 -22.73 -24.79 -3.91
C ILE A 201 -23.31 -24.29 -2.59
N LYS A 202 -22.42 -24.00 -1.65
CA LYS A 202 -22.68 -23.44 -0.33
C LYS A 202 -22.03 -22.07 -0.23
N THR A 203 -22.42 -21.31 0.79
CA THR A 203 -21.92 -19.95 1.02
C THR A 203 -21.40 -19.79 2.44
N PHE A 204 -20.46 -18.88 2.61
CA PHE A 204 -20.08 -18.33 3.90
C PHE A 204 -19.73 -16.85 3.73
N ASP A 205 -19.87 -16.10 4.80
CA ASP A 205 -19.40 -14.71 4.86
C ASP A 205 -18.10 -14.69 5.68
N ILE A 206 -17.09 -13.95 5.24
CA ILE A 206 -15.95 -13.53 6.08
C ILE A 206 -16.28 -12.16 6.64
N ASP A 207 -15.87 -11.91 7.88
CA ASP A 207 -16.01 -10.60 8.53
C ASP A 207 -15.49 -9.45 7.63
N GLY A 208 -16.14 -8.29 7.70
CA GLY A 208 -15.85 -7.15 6.83
C GLY A 208 -14.60 -6.35 7.22
N THR A 209 -13.92 -6.69 8.32
CA THR A 209 -12.80 -5.90 8.86
C THR A 209 -11.57 -5.98 7.94
N ALA A 210 -11.24 -4.87 7.30
CA ALA A 210 -10.00 -4.69 6.55
C ALA A 210 -8.78 -4.52 7.48
N PRO A 211 -7.55 -4.85 7.03
CA PRO A 211 -7.21 -5.36 5.70
C PRO A 211 -7.59 -6.83 5.50
N ARG A 212 -7.63 -7.28 4.24
CA ARG A 212 -7.73 -8.71 3.92
C ARG A 212 -6.35 -9.35 3.94
N ASN A 213 -6.01 -9.98 5.06
CA ASN A 213 -4.74 -10.68 5.24
C ASN A 213 -4.64 -11.89 4.31
N LEU A 214 -3.43 -12.20 3.85
CA LEU A 214 -3.19 -13.32 2.95
C LEU A 214 -2.14 -14.27 3.55
N ALA A 215 -2.42 -15.56 3.51
CA ALA A 215 -1.44 -16.61 3.73
C ALA A 215 -0.81 -16.98 2.38
N ILE A 216 0.47 -16.64 2.21
CA ILE A 216 1.26 -16.98 1.03
C ILE A 216 2.54 -17.67 1.50
N GLY A 217 2.65 -18.98 1.24
CA GLY A 217 3.70 -19.81 1.81
C GLY A 217 5.11 -19.32 1.44
N GLY A 218 5.94 -19.06 2.45
CA GLY A 218 7.31 -18.58 2.28
C GLY A 218 7.45 -17.06 2.18
N MET A 219 6.36 -16.32 2.38
CA MET A 219 6.33 -14.85 2.37
C MET A 219 5.68 -14.32 3.65
N SER A 220 6.00 -13.09 4.04
CA SER A 220 5.41 -12.43 5.20
C SER A 220 4.80 -11.08 4.79
N ASN A 221 4.00 -10.49 5.69
CA ASN A 221 3.45 -9.16 5.50
C ASN A 221 2.53 -9.08 4.26
N ASN A 222 1.82 -10.17 3.96
CA ASN A 222 1.00 -10.30 2.75
C ASN A 222 -0.43 -9.83 3.03
N ARG A 223 -0.94 -8.92 2.19
CA ARG A 223 -2.36 -8.54 2.22
C ARG A 223 -2.81 -7.95 0.89
N ASP A 224 -4.09 -8.10 0.64
CA ASP A 224 -4.84 -7.35 -0.37
C ASP A 224 -5.17 -5.97 0.21
N ILE A 225 -4.90 -4.91 -0.54
CA ILE A 225 -5.24 -3.54 -0.09
C ILE A 225 -6.73 -3.22 -0.29
N GLY A 226 -7.50 -4.12 -0.91
CA GLY A 226 -8.94 -4.01 -1.04
C GLY A 226 -9.68 -4.23 0.28
N GLY A 227 -10.92 -3.72 0.34
CA GLY A 227 -11.81 -3.83 1.48
C GLY A 227 -11.94 -2.57 2.33
N TRP A 228 -11.03 -1.60 2.19
CA TRP A 228 -11.15 -0.32 2.88
C TRP A 228 -12.34 0.49 2.37
N ALA A 229 -13.12 1.07 3.28
CA ALA A 229 -14.18 1.99 2.94
C ALA A 229 -13.60 3.31 2.42
N LEU A 230 -14.30 3.92 1.46
CA LEU A 230 -13.97 5.23 0.92
C LEU A 230 -14.88 6.28 1.57
N GLU A 231 -14.36 7.50 1.75
CA GLU A 231 -15.13 8.65 2.26
C GLU A 231 -16.37 8.95 1.38
N ASP A 232 -16.31 8.61 0.10
CA ASP A 232 -17.39 8.80 -0.89
C ASP A 232 -18.43 7.66 -0.92
N GLY A 233 -18.35 6.67 -0.02
CA GLY A 233 -19.33 5.59 0.13
C GLY A 233 -19.10 4.32 -0.72
N GLY A 234 -18.00 4.26 -1.48
CA GLY A 234 -17.51 3.03 -2.11
C GLY A 234 -16.55 2.25 -1.22
N VAL A 235 -15.92 1.23 -1.80
CA VAL A 235 -14.82 0.47 -1.17
C VAL A 235 -13.66 0.30 -2.16
N VAL A 236 -12.44 0.12 -1.63
CA VAL A 236 -11.32 -0.36 -2.44
C VAL A 236 -11.62 -1.78 -2.89
N LYS A 237 -11.60 -2.01 -4.20
CA LYS A 237 -11.94 -3.28 -4.82
C LYS A 237 -10.92 -4.36 -4.45
N GLN A 238 -11.41 -5.46 -3.90
CA GLN A 238 -10.60 -6.61 -3.52
C GLN A 238 -10.09 -7.40 -4.73
N GLY A 239 -8.93 -8.03 -4.58
CA GLY A 239 -8.35 -8.98 -5.52
C GLY A 239 -7.53 -8.36 -6.64
N LEU A 240 -7.19 -7.07 -6.56
CA LEU A 240 -6.49 -6.35 -7.62
C LEU A 240 -5.06 -5.95 -7.28
N LEU A 241 -4.79 -5.56 -6.03
CA LEU A 241 -3.50 -5.07 -5.59
C LEU A 241 -3.07 -5.75 -4.28
N PHE A 242 -1.96 -6.48 -4.35
CA PHE A 242 -1.42 -7.23 -3.23
C PHE A 242 -0.06 -6.67 -2.83
N ARG A 243 0.08 -6.30 -1.55
CA ARG A 243 1.37 -5.92 -0.98
C ARG A 243 1.97 -7.09 -0.21
N THR A 244 3.26 -7.35 -0.42
CA THR A 244 3.96 -8.51 0.17
C THR A 244 5.42 -8.17 0.53
N SER A 245 6.11 -9.08 1.24
CA SER A 245 7.57 -9.10 1.26
C SER A 245 8.15 -9.53 -0.11
N GLY A 246 9.44 -9.27 -0.33
CA GLY A 246 10.18 -9.78 -1.49
C GLY A 246 10.78 -11.16 -1.22
N LYS A 247 11.54 -11.65 -2.20
CA LYS A 247 12.33 -12.90 -2.11
C LYS A 247 13.37 -12.82 -0.99
N ASN A 248 13.80 -13.97 -0.47
CA ASN A 248 14.90 -14.08 0.51
C ASN A 248 14.68 -13.31 1.83
N TYR A 249 13.43 -13.04 2.19
CA TYR A 249 13.14 -12.28 3.40
C TYR A 249 12.81 -13.15 4.62
N ASP A 250 13.70 -13.04 5.62
CA ASP A 250 13.63 -13.38 7.06
C ASP A 250 13.03 -14.73 7.54
N LEU A 251 12.78 -15.67 6.65
CA LEU A 251 12.66 -17.08 7.04
C LEU A 251 13.96 -17.83 6.70
N LYS A 252 15.13 -17.38 7.18
CA LYS A 252 16.44 -18.03 6.93
C LYS A 252 16.59 -18.61 5.50
N GLY A 253 16.51 -17.75 4.47
CA GLY A 253 16.64 -18.20 3.08
C GLY A 253 15.40 -18.91 2.49
N ALA A 254 14.25 -18.86 3.16
CA ALA A 254 13.02 -19.33 2.55
C ALA A 254 12.62 -18.39 1.40
N ASN A 255 12.43 -19.01 0.25
CA ASN A 255 11.81 -18.42 -0.90
C ASN A 255 10.30 -18.67 -0.82
N ILE A 256 9.54 -17.95 -1.65
CA ILE A 256 8.16 -18.34 -1.92
C ILE A 256 8.11 -19.83 -2.26
N THR A 257 7.28 -20.56 -1.52
CA THR A 257 7.12 -22.01 -1.68
C THR A 257 6.36 -22.33 -2.97
N GLU A 258 6.41 -23.58 -3.44
CA GLU A 258 5.60 -23.99 -4.61
C GLU A 258 4.10 -23.79 -4.38
N ASP A 259 3.61 -24.01 -3.16
CA ASP A 259 2.21 -23.74 -2.83
C ASP A 259 1.92 -22.23 -2.76
N GLY A 260 2.86 -21.42 -2.26
CA GLY A 260 2.78 -19.96 -2.35
C GLY A 260 2.70 -19.46 -3.80
N LYS A 261 3.47 -20.05 -4.72
CA LYS A 261 3.39 -19.74 -6.16
C LYS A 261 2.04 -20.13 -6.75
N LYS A 262 1.48 -21.29 -6.38
CA LYS A 262 0.12 -21.69 -6.79
C LYS A 262 -0.93 -20.72 -6.27
N VAL A 263 -0.84 -20.29 -5.01
CA VAL A 263 -1.72 -19.26 -4.45
C VAL A 263 -1.64 -17.98 -5.28
N MET A 264 -0.43 -17.48 -5.55
CA MET A 264 -0.22 -16.27 -6.36
C MET A 264 -0.83 -16.38 -7.76
N LEU A 265 -0.53 -17.48 -8.49
CA LEU A 265 -0.91 -17.63 -9.89
C LEU A 265 -2.36 -18.08 -10.10
N GLN A 266 -2.89 -18.94 -9.24
CA GLN A 266 -4.16 -19.61 -9.46
C GLN A 266 -5.27 -19.04 -8.58
N GLN A 267 -4.99 -18.78 -7.30
CA GLN A 267 -5.98 -18.23 -6.37
C GLN A 267 -6.11 -16.72 -6.51
N LEU A 268 -5.00 -16.00 -6.38
CA LEU A 268 -4.93 -14.54 -6.48
C LEU A 268 -4.84 -14.05 -7.93
N LYS A 269 -4.52 -14.96 -8.86
CA LYS A 269 -4.45 -14.71 -10.30
C LYS A 269 -3.51 -13.56 -10.66
N VAL A 270 -2.43 -13.39 -9.90
CA VAL A 270 -1.42 -12.33 -10.10
C VAL A 270 -0.89 -12.43 -11.52
N LYS A 271 -1.00 -11.33 -12.27
CA LYS A 271 -0.48 -11.20 -13.64
C LYS A 271 0.84 -10.46 -13.68
N THR A 272 1.03 -9.51 -12.77
CA THR A 272 2.20 -8.64 -12.76
C THR A 272 2.86 -8.63 -11.38
N GLU A 273 4.17 -8.80 -11.36
CA GLU A 273 5.02 -8.63 -10.20
C GLU A 273 5.75 -7.29 -10.32
N VAL A 274 5.71 -6.47 -9.26
CA VAL A 274 6.44 -5.20 -9.20
C VAL A 274 7.41 -5.20 -8.02
N ASN A 275 8.71 -5.27 -8.31
CA ASN A 275 9.75 -5.05 -7.31
C ASN A 275 10.11 -3.56 -7.28
N VAL A 276 9.87 -2.92 -6.14
CA VAL A 276 10.22 -1.52 -5.90
C VAL A 276 11.43 -1.35 -4.97
N SER A 277 12.11 -2.44 -4.63
CA SER A 277 13.41 -2.34 -3.95
C SER A 277 14.47 -1.79 -4.90
N ASN A 278 15.70 -1.61 -4.45
CA ASN A 278 16.85 -1.18 -5.26
C ASN A 278 17.79 -2.36 -5.59
N ASP A 279 17.27 -3.59 -5.49
CA ASP A 279 18.03 -4.82 -5.63
C ASP A 279 17.13 -5.93 -6.21
N ASP A 280 17.52 -6.46 -7.36
CA ASP A 280 16.81 -7.53 -8.08
C ASP A 280 16.84 -8.87 -7.33
N SER A 281 17.71 -9.04 -6.35
CA SER A 281 17.75 -10.26 -5.52
C SER A 281 16.45 -10.47 -4.73
N TYR A 282 15.64 -9.42 -4.57
CA TYR A 282 14.32 -9.46 -3.94
C TYR A 282 13.18 -9.78 -4.91
N THR A 283 13.42 -9.81 -6.22
CA THR A 283 12.41 -10.19 -7.23
C THR A 283 12.05 -11.67 -7.08
N LEU A 284 10.76 -11.98 -6.93
CA LEU A 284 10.20 -13.31 -6.77
C LEU A 284 10.40 -14.16 -8.04
N ASN A 285 10.27 -13.55 -9.22
CA ASN A 285 10.38 -14.19 -10.53
C ASN A 285 9.43 -15.38 -10.69
N ILE A 286 8.15 -15.16 -10.40
CA ILE A 286 7.12 -16.20 -10.53
C ILE A 286 6.81 -16.43 -12.02
N ASN A 287 7.10 -17.62 -12.54
CA ASN A 287 6.80 -17.98 -13.93
C ASN A 287 5.30 -17.86 -14.21
N GLY A 288 4.94 -17.18 -15.31
CA GLY A 288 3.55 -16.82 -15.64
C GLY A 288 3.16 -15.38 -15.29
N THR A 289 4.05 -14.62 -14.64
CA THR A 289 3.86 -13.19 -14.39
C THR A 289 4.74 -12.31 -15.27
N THR A 290 4.29 -11.09 -15.52
CA THR A 290 5.14 -10.01 -16.06
C THR A 290 5.89 -9.35 -14.90
N VAL A 291 7.22 -9.37 -14.95
CA VAL A 291 8.07 -8.75 -13.92
C VAL A 291 8.39 -7.30 -14.30
N LYS A 292 8.26 -6.38 -13.35
CA LYS A 292 8.62 -4.97 -13.46
C LYS A 292 9.48 -4.55 -12.27
N ASN A 293 10.70 -4.08 -12.52
CA ASN A 293 11.59 -3.52 -11.49
C ASN A 293 11.53 -1.99 -11.57
N PHE A 294 10.97 -1.35 -10.55
CA PHE A 294 10.88 0.11 -10.43
C PHE A 294 11.70 0.56 -9.23
N TYR A 295 13.00 0.72 -9.42
CA TYR A 295 13.92 0.97 -8.33
C TYR A 295 13.56 2.21 -7.53
N MET A 296 13.21 2.04 -6.26
CA MET A 296 13.03 3.13 -5.32
C MET A 296 14.18 3.18 -4.32
N ASP A 297 14.73 4.38 -4.14
CA ASP A 297 15.74 4.68 -3.15
C ASP A 297 15.19 4.44 -1.74
N TYR A 298 15.99 3.74 -0.94
CA TYR A 298 15.79 3.55 0.49
C TYR A 298 16.85 4.34 1.23
N ASP A 299 16.50 5.56 1.62
CA ASP A 299 17.28 6.28 2.62
C ASP A 299 16.78 5.84 4.01
N LYS A 300 17.69 5.44 4.91
CA LYS A 300 17.30 5.31 6.32
C LYS A 300 17.03 6.73 6.78
N VAL A 301 15.76 7.08 6.90
CA VAL A 301 15.24 8.43 7.11
C VAL A 301 16.05 9.15 8.19
N GLY A 302 17.00 9.98 7.75
CA GLY A 302 18.01 10.54 8.61
C GLY A 302 18.93 11.45 7.81
N THR A 303 18.37 12.60 7.40
CA THR A 303 19.02 13.90 7.06
C THR A 303 18.29 14.67 5.95
N ASN A 304 17.36 14.05 5.19
CA ASN A 304 16.62 14.77 4.13
C ASN A 304 15.28 14.09 3.72
N SER A 305 14.45 13.77 4.72
CA SER A 305 13.26 12.91 4.61
C SER A 305 12.14 13.42 3.70
N LEU A 306 12.05 14.73 3.45
CA LEU A 306 11.13 15.33 2.47
C LEU A 306 11.38 14.84 1.02
N ASN A 307 12.49 14.15 0.78
CA ASN A 307 12.98 13.81 -0.56
C ASN A 307 12.61 12.41 -1.05
N HIS A 308 11.95 11.58 -0.24
CA HIS A 308 11.59 10.21 -0.66
C HIS A 308 10.60 10.17 -1.81
N PHE A 309 9.69 11.14 -1.90
CA PHE A 309 8.70 11.15 -2.97
C PHE A 309 9.31 11.55 -4.32
N THR A 310 10.03 12.66 -4.37
CA THR A 310 10.59 13.20 -5.61
C THR A 310 11.74 12.37 -6.16
N ARG A 311 12.62 11.81 -5.30
CA ARG A 311 13.67 10.86 -5.72
C ARG A 311 13.12 9.60 -6.37
N ASN A 312 11.87 9.25 -6.04
CA ASN A 312 11.20 8.06 -6.53
C ASN A 312 10.07 8.38 -7.53
N ALA A 313 9.98 9.63 -8.01
CA ALA A 313 8.89 10.11 -8.86
C ALA A 313 8.68 9.25 -10.11
N GLU A 314 9.75 8.80 -10.75
CA GLU A 314 9.67 7.92 -11.92
C GLU A 314 9.06 6.55 -11.58
N SER A 315 9.52 5.93 -10.50
CA SER A 315 9.00 4.65 -10.02
C SER A 315 7.53 4.76 -9.60
N VAL A 316 7.16 5.87 -8.95
CA VAL A 316 5.76 6.18 -8.61
C VAL A 316 4.94 6.34 -9.91
N LYS A 317 5.39 7.16 -10.87
CA LYS A 317 4.72 7.32 -12.18
C LYS A 317 4.45 5.97 -12.84
N ASN A 318 5.47 5.12 -12.92
CA ASN A 318 5.38 3.82 -13.60
C ASN A 318 4.46 2.85 -12.87
N PHE A 319 4.43 2.87 -11.54
CA PHE A 319 3.49 2.09 -10.75
C PHE A 319 2.03 2.47 -11.03
N PHE A 320 1.68 3.76 -10.99
CA PHE A 320 0.32 4.22 -11.27
C PHE A 320 -0.09 3.97 -12.73
N LYS A 321 0.83 4.10 -13.70
CA LYS A 321 0.58 3.73 -15.11
C LYS A 321 0.29 2.23 -15.28
N LEU A 322 0.93 1.35 -14.50
CA LEU A 322 0.60 -0.07 -14.53
C LEU A 322 -0.83 -0.32 -14.06
N ILE A 323 -1.22 0.30 -12.94
CA ILE A 323 -2.56 0.15 -12.36
C ILE A 323 -3.64 0.68 -13.30
N ALA A 324 -3.37 1.80 -13.99
CA ALA A 324 -4.30 2.42 -14.93
C ALA A 324 -4.66 1.50 -16.13
N ASN A 325 -3.81 0.53 -16.47
CA ASN A 325 -4.08 -0.44 -17.52
C ASN A 325 -4.57 -1.78 -16.93
N PRO A 326 -5.87 -2.14 -17.10
CA PRO A 326 -6.45 -3.36 -16.55
C PRO A 326 -5.76 -4.66 -16.99
N ALA A 327 -5.05 -4.65 -18.12
CA ALA A 327 -4.30 -5.82 -18.59
C ALA A 327 -3.21 -6.27 -17.60
N ASN A 328 -2.68 -5.35 -16.80
CA ASN A 328 -1.66 -5.65 -15.79
C ASN A 328 -2.24 -6.20 -14.48
N LEU A 329 -3.53 -6.00 -14.21
CA LEU A 329 -4.18 -6.40 -12.96
C LEU A 329 -4.60 -7.88 -13.00
N PRO A 330 -4.50 -8.62 -11.89
CA PRO A 330 -3.99 -8.20 -10.56
C PRO A 330 -2.45 -8.04 -10.48
N ILE A 331 -2.01 -7.08 -9.66
CA ILE A 331 -0.59 -6.78 -9.41
C ILE A 331 -0.21 -7.20 -7.98
N SER A 332 0.91 -7.91 -7.83
CA SER A 332 1.62 -8.03 -6.56
C SER A 332 2.83 -7.11 -6.56
N TYR A 333 2.98 -6.29 -5.52
CA TYR A 333 4.09 -5.34 -5.42
C TYR A 333 4.78 -5.43 -4.06
N HIS A 334 6.10 -5.36 -4.08
CA HIS A 334 6.92 -5.57 -2.90
C HIS A 334 8.23 -4.78 -2.98
N CYS A 335 8.86 -4.59 -1.82
CA CYS A 335 10.25 -4.19 -1.74
C CYS A 335 11.05 -5.35 -1.16
N ARG A 336 11.83 -5.13 -0.09
CA ARG A 336 12.45 -6.21 0.68
C ARG A 336 11.45 -6.83 1.66
N ILE A 337 10.86 -5.99 2.51
CA ILE A 337 10.05 -6.43 3.67
C ILE A 337 8.56 -6.08 3.54
N GLY A 338 8.19 -5.40 2.45
CA GLY A 338 6.81 -5.00 2.20
C GLY A 338 6.31 -3.83 3.05
N THR A 339 7.19 -3.03 3.66
CA THR A 339 6.81 -2.00 4.64
C THR A 339 6.98 -0.57 4.13
N ASP A 340 8.21 -0.11 3.88
CA ASP A 340 8.47 1.33 3.70
C ASP A 340 8.17 1.82 2.28
N ARG A 341 8.94 1.39 1.26
CA ARG A 341 8.70 1.74 -0.16
C ARG A 341 7.34 1.24 -0.67
N THR A 342 7.00 0.01 -0.30
CA THR A 342 5.68 -0.58 -0.55
C THR A 342 4.57 0.18 0.17
N GLY A 343 4.80 0.59 1.43
CA GLY A 343 3.85 1.37 2.21
C GLY A 343 3.63 2.76 1.63
N MET A 344 4.66 3.43 1.16
CA MET A 344 4.55 4.72 0.48
C MET A 344 3.63 4.64 -0.75
N LEU A 345 3.82 3.64 -1.62
CA LEU A 345 2.92 3.42 -2.77
C LEU A 345 1.50 3.09 -2.32
N THR A 346 1.35 2.36 -1.21
CA THR A 346 0.04 2.03 -0.63
C THR A 346 -0.66 3.27 -0.09
N ILE A 347 0.04 4.14 0.66
CA ILE A 347 -0.48 5.41 1.18
C ILE A 347 -0.97 6.30 0.03
N LEU A 348 -0.18 6.42 -1.05
CA LEU A 348 -0.58 7.18 -2.22
C LEU A 348 -1.80 6.57 -2.92
N THR A 349 -1.87 5.24 -3.01
CA THR A 349 -3.00 4.56 -3.66
C THR A 349 -4.27 4.72 -2.84
N LEU A 350 -4.25 4.39 -1.55
CA LEU A 350 -5.40 4.50 -0.65
C LEU A 350 -5.85 5.96 -0.50
N GLY A 351 -4.89 6.89 -0.40
CA GLY A 351 -5.18 8.32 -0.37
C GLY A 351 -5.83 8.83 -1.65
N LEU A 352 -5.38 8.38 -2.84
CA LEU A 352 -6.01 8.72 -4.12
C LEU A 352 -7.45 8.23 -4.21
N LEU A 353 -7.74 7.05 -3.63
CA LEU A 353 -9.08 6.47 -3.59
C LEU A 353 -9.97 7.12 -2.52
N GLY A 354 -9.42 7.97 -1.64
CA GLY A 354 -10.20 8.60 -0.57
C GLY A 354 -10.48 7.68 0.61
N VAL A 355 -9.55 6.79 0.95
CA VAL A 355 -9.61 6.04 2.21
C VAL A 355 -9.31 7.01 3.37
N PRO A 356 -10.09 6.98 4.47
CA PRO A 356 -9.85 7.83 5.63
C PRO A 356 -8.42 7.69 6.17
N MET A 357 -7.83 8.82 6.60
CA MET A 357 -6.45 8.86 7.08
C MET A 357 -6.17 7.80 8.18
N ASN A 358 -7.10 7.64 9.12
CA ASN A 358 -6.98 6.68 10.21
C ASN A 358 -6.79 5.24 9.70
N ASP A 359 -7.49 4.87 8.63
CA ASP A 359 -7.40 3.55 8.01
C ASP A 359 -6.12 3.37 7.18
N ILE A 360 -5.57 4.47 6.62
CA ILE A 360 -4.24 4.46 5.98
C ILE A 360 -3.14 4.16 7.02
N TYR A 361 -3.20 4.81 8.19
CA TYR A 361 -2.28 4.49 9.29
C TYR A 361 -2.46 3.06 9.78
N LYS A 362 -3.72 2.60 9.89
CA LYS A 362 -4.06 1.21 10.26
C LYS A 362 -3.45 0.20 9.28
N ASP A 363 -3.55 0.40 7.97
CA ASP A 363 -2.90 -0.49 6.98
C ASP A 363 -1.37 -0.44 7.08
N TYR A 364 -0.80 0.76 7.21
CA TYR A 364 0.65 0.92 7.26
C TYR A 364 1.26 0.20 8.47
N LEU A 365 0.71 0.46 9.66
CA LEU A 365 1.16 -0.12 10.92
C LEU A 365 0.86 -1.60 11.05
N PHE A 366 -0.11 -2.13 10.31
CA PHE A 366 -0.31 -3.58 10.19
C PHE A 366 0.96 -4.32 9.74
N SER A 367 1.90 -3.62 9.09
CA SER A 367 3.22 -4.19 8.74
C SER A 367 4.01 -4.69 9.95
N ASN A 368 3.74 -4.19 11.16
CA ASN A 368 4.36 -4.68 12.39
C ASN A 368 3.97 -6.12 12.76
N PHE A 369 2.86 -6.64 12.21
CA PHE A 369 2.50 -8.06 12.28
C PHE A 369 3.31 -8.91 11.29
N GLY A 370 3.90 -8.30 10.27
CA GLY A 370 4.91 -8.94 9.44
C GLY A 370 6.20 -9.17 10.21
N LYS A 371 7.02 -10.12 9.74
CA LYS A 371 8.36 -10.31 10.26
C LYS A 371 9.31 -9.24 9.71
N ILE A 372 9.07 -7.95 9.94
CA ILE A 372 9.74 -6.80 9.30
C ILE A 372 11.11 -6.37 9.90
N GLY A 373 11.62 -7.14 10.87
CA GLY A 373 12.99 -7.02 11.42
C GLY A 373 13.14 -5.98 12.54
N GLU A 374 12.30 -4.94 12.54
CA GLU A 374 12.20 -3.98 13.64
C GLU A 374 10.83 -3.28 13.60
N ARG A 375 10.42 -2.71 14.73
CA ARG A 375 9.14 -2.01 14.84
C ARG A 375 9.14 -0.77 13.95
N ARG A 376 8.02 -0.47 13.31
CA ARG A 376 7.68 0.89 12.84
C ARG A 376 6.81 1.55 13.90
N GLY A 377 7.42 2.44 14.69
CA GLY A 377 6.73 3.27 15.68
C GLY A 377 6.09 4.50 15.04
N ILE A 378 5.23 5.18 15.80
CA ILE A 378 4.66 6.49 15.44
C ILE A 378 4.92 7.48 16.58
N GLY A 379 5.10 8.75 16.23
CA GLY A 379 5.23 9.84 17.17
C GLY A 379 6.63 10.01 17.77
N PRO A 380 6.77 10.87 18.78
CA PRO A 380 8.08 11.31 19.30
C PRO A 380 8.98 10.18 19.82
N SER A 381 8.37 9.08 20.26
CA SER A 381 9.09 7.90 20.79
C SER A 381 9.58 6.94 19.70
N ALA A 382 9.12 7.09 18.45
CA ALA A 382 9.43 6.15 17.36
C ALA A 382 10.89 6.18 16.91
N GLY A 383 11.65 7.23 17.25
CA GLY A 383 12.97 7.51 16.69
C GLY A 383 12.94 7.87 15.19
N GLN A 384 12.14 7.17 14.38
CA GLN A 384 11.85 7.40 12.96
C GLN A 384 10.38 7.09 12.64
N ASP A 385 9.60 8.13 12.34
CA ASP A 385 8.20 8.02 11.92
C ASP A 385 8.09 8.14 10.39
N ASN A 386 8.21 7.00 9.72
CA ASN A 386 8.30 6.94 8.26
C ASN A 386 6.99 7.37 7.57
N ILE A 387 5.82 7.06 8.16
CA ILE A 387 4.52 7.42 7.58
C ILE A 387 4.26 8.92 7.69
N GLN A 388 4.61 9.56 8.80
CA GLN A 388 4.48 11.01 8.96
C GLN A 388 5.29 11.79 7.92
N VAL A 389 6.47 11.30 7.57
CA VAL A 389 7.28 11.92 6.51
C VAL A 389 6.55 11.92 5.17
N TYR A 390 5.95 10.79 4.79
CA TYR A 390 5.19 10.70 3.54
C TYR A 390 3.97 11.61 3.56
N ILE A 391 3.24 11.64 4.68
CA ILE A 391 2.03 12.44 4.85
C ILE A 391 2.36 13.94 4.91
N ALA A 392 3.43 14.35 5.59
CA ALA A 392 3.85 15.75 5.70
C ALA A 392 4.16 16.34 4.32
N PHE A 393 4.86 15.58 3.46
CA PHE A 393 5.09 16.00 2.08
C PHE A 393 3.76 16.17 1.32
N ILE A 394 2.85 15.19 1.41
CA ILE A 394 1.54 15.28 0.74
C ILE A 394 0.75 16.48 1.25
N ASN A 395 0.76 16.72 2.56
CA ASN A 395 0.08 17.82 3.20
C ASN A 395 0.65 19.20 2.85
N SER A 396 1.85 19.28 2.29
CA SER A 396 2.47 20.53 1.85
C SER A 396 1.82 21.12 0.59
N LEU A 397 1.11 20.31 -0.22
CA LEU A 397 0.41 20.79 -1.42
C LEU A 397 -1.06 21.15 -1.12
N ALA A 398 -1.63 22.05 -1.93
CA ALA A 398 -3.04 22.42 -1.88
C ALA A 398 -3.97 21.22 -2.04
N GLY A 399 -5.13 21.35 -1.44
CA GLY A 399 -6.23 20.38 -1.51
C GLY A 399 -7.05 20.46 -0.23
N LYS A 400 -8.37 20.34 -0.35
CA LYS A 400 -9.28 20.38 0.80
C LYS A 400 -9.15 19.11 1.63
N THR A 401 -9.23 17.97 0.97
CA THR A 401 -9.09 16.64 1.59
C THR A 401 -7.70 16.07 1.33
N PHE A 402 -7.30 15.06 2.11
CA PHE A 402 -6.05 14.33 1.85
C PHE A 402 -6.02 13.75 0.43
N LYS A 403 -7.15 13.25 -0.05
CA LYS A 403 -7.34 12.76 -1.43
C LYS A 403 -7.00 13.82 -2.47
N ASN A 404 -7.51 15.06 -2.33
CA ASN A 404 -7.18 16.14 -3.27
C ASN A 404 -5.67 16.41 -3.28
N LYS A 405 -5.04 16.39 -2.11
CA LYS A 405 -3.59 16.62 -1.99
C LYS A 405 -2.78 15.51 -2.64
N VAL A 406 -3.14 14.24 -2.42
CA VAL A 406 -2.52 13.09 -3.10
C VAL A 406 -2.66 13.21 -4.62
N TYR A 407 -3.86 13.54 -5.10
CA TYR A 407 -4.10 13.77 -6.52
C TYR A 407 -3.15 14.84 -7.08
N ASN A 408 -3.06 16.00 -6.42
CA ASN A 408 -2.19 17.10 -6.82
C ASN A 408 -0.70 16.74 -6.77
N VAL A 409 -0.28 15.98 -5.75
CA VAL A 409 1.08 15.44 -5.63
C VAL A 409 1.42 14.56 -6.84
N LEU A 410 0.52 13.64 -7.21
CA LEU A 410 0.71 12.74 -8.35
C LEU A 410 0.73 13.50 -9.68
N LEU A 411 -0.12 14.52 -9.85
CA LEU A 411 -0.06 15.41 -11.02
C LEU A 411 1.28 16.17 -11.09
N SER A 412 1.78 16.65 -9.95
CA SER A 412 3.00 17.47 -9.88
C SER A 412 4.26 16.73 -10.33
N ILE A 413 4.25 15.39 -10.25
CA ILE A 413 5.31 14.50 -10.77
C ILE A 413 5.02 13.95 -12.16
N GLY A 414 4.06 14.53 -12.89
CA GLY A 414 3.86 14.27 -14.31
C GLY A 414 2.83 13.20 -14.66
N LEU A 415 2.10 12.63 -13.70
CA LEU A 415 0.91 11.83 -14.02
C LEU A 415 -0.18 12.72 -14.64
N THR A 416 -0.96 12.16 -15.56
CA THR A 416 -2.06 12.87 -16.20
C THR A 416 -3.37 12.54 -15.49
N ARG A 417 -4.41 13.37 -15.70
CA ARG A 417 -5.73 13.14 -15.10
C ARG A 417 -6.30 11.79 -15.54
N GLU A 418 -6.13 11.47 -16.83
CA GLU A 418 -6.62 10.23 -17.43
C GLU A 418 -6.03 9.00 -16.75
N VAL A 419 -4.73 9.04 -16.39
CA VAL A 419 -4.09 7.94 -15.65
C VAL A 419 -4.66 7.82 -14.24
N LEU A 420 -4.83 8.94 -13.53
CA LEU A 420 -5.34 8.93 -12.16
C LEU A 420 -6.81 8.50 -12.09
N ASP A 421 -7.65 9.02 -12.99
CA ASP A 421 -9.06 8.66 -13.09
C ASP A 421 -9.21 7.17 -13.48
N ALA A 422 -8.36 6.66 -14.38
CA ALA A 422 -8.34 5.22 -14.69
C ALA A 422 -7.93 4.35 -13.48
N VAL A 423 -7.00 4.82 -12.63
CA VAL A 423 -6.65 4.12 -11.39
C VAL A 423 -7.83 4.09 -10.43
N ILE A 424 -8.52 5.22 -10.24
CA ILE A 424 -9.73 5.30 -9.41
C ILE A 424 -10.79 4.33 -9.93
N ASP A 425 -11.04 4.36 -11.24
CA ASP A 425 -12.03 3.51 -11.90
C ASP A 425 -11.71 2.01 -11.77
N ASN A 426 -10.44 1.63 -11.91
CA ASN A 426 -10.04 0.23 -11.83
C ASN A 426 -10.12 -0.32 -10.40
N LEU A 427 -9.90 0.53 -9.39
CA LEU A 427 -9.73 0.11 -8.00
C LEU A 427 -10.92 0.41 -7.09
N THR A 428 -11.97 1.10 -7.54
CA THR A 428 -13.18 1.30 -6.72
C THR A 428 -14.28 0.29 -7.07
N GLU A 429 -14.95 -0.21 -6.04
CA GLU A 429 -16.20 -0.97 -6.12
C GLU A 429 -17.33 -0.18 -5.44
N GLY A 430 -18.51 -0.12 -6.06
CA GLY A 430 -19.61 0.72 -5.59
C GLY A 430 -19.51 2.18 -6.07
N PRO A 431 -20.05 3.16 -5.31
CA PRO A 431 -19.87 4.58 -5.60
C PRO A 431 -18.39 4.91 -5.81
N LYS A 432 -18.07 5.44 -7.00
CA LYS A 432 -16.70 5.80 -7.33
C LYS A 432 -16.21 6.89 -6.40
N ALA A 433 -14.92 6.85 -6.08
CA ALA A 433 -14.27 7.96 -5.42
C ALA A 433 -14.45 9.21 -6.30
N THR A 434 -15.19 10.20 -5.83
CA THR A 434 -15.54 11.38 -6.63
C THR A 434 -14.34 12.33 -6.72
N ASN A 435 -13.93 12.71 -7.94
CA ASN A 435 -12.83 13.67 -8.13
C ASN A 435 -13.38 15.09 -7.96
N ASN A 436 -13.56 15.50 -6.70
CA ASN A 436 -14.19 16.77 -6.35
C ASN A 436 -13.16 17.90 -6.37
N ASP A 437 -12.97 18.49 -7.56
CA ASP A 437 -12.20 19.72 -7.76
C ASP A 437 -10.69 19.60 -7.51
N SER A 438 -10.01 18.75 -8.27
CA SER A 438 -8.55 18.74 -8.36
C SER A 438 -8.05 19.94 -9.18
N GLY A 439 -7.12 20.72 -8.62
CA GLY A 439 -6.57 21.92 -9.24
C GLY A 439 -6.09 21.71 -10.68
N GLN A 440 -6.29 22.71 -11.53
CA GLN A 440 -6.02 22.61 -12.96
C GLN A 440 -4.50 22.45 -13.19
N ILE A 441 -4.06 21.43 -13.96
CA ILE A 441 -2.71 21.49 -14.54
C ILE A 441 -2.83 22.56 -15.59
N ILE A 442 -2.21 23.70 -15.33
CA ILE A 442 -2.27 24.78 -16.28
C ILE A 442 -1.01 24.72 -17.18
N ALA A 443 0.20 24.40 -16.68
CA ALA A 443 1.35 24.19 -17.58
C ALA A 443 2.48 23.25 -17.12
N ARG A 444 2.96 22.41 -18.02
CA ARG A 444 4.26 21.70 -17.92
C ARG A 444 5.35 22.48 -18.66
N ALA A 445 6.64 22.28 -18.36
CA ALA A 445 7.73 23.02 -19.04
C ALA A 445 7.60 23.05 -20.58
N GLU A 446 7.20 21.93 -21.17
CA GLU A 446 6.98 21.77 -22.61
C GLU A 446 5.81 22.56 -23.20
N SER A 447 4.88 23.01 -22.36
CA SER A 447 3.74 23.86 -22.74
C SER A 447 3.98 25.35 -22.48
N LEU A 448 5.17 25.72 -21.98
CA LEU A 448 5.50 27.10 -21.66
C LEU A 448 6.10 27.82 -22.87
N SER A 449 5.96 29.15 -22.92
CA SER A 449 6.59 30.01 -23.94
C SER A 449 7.88 30.63 -23.38
N PRO A 450 9.06 30.02 -23.58
CA PRO A 450 10.33 30.57 -23.11
C PRO A 450 10.79 31.74 -23.99
N SER A 451 11.43 32.73 -23.37
CA SER A 451 12.09 33.84 -24.07
C SER A 451 13.57 33.86 -23.74
N GLY A 452 14.42 33.70 -24.76
CA GLY A 452 15.89 33.67 -24.62
C GLY A 452 16.44 32.36 -24.04
N ILE A 453 15.65 31.27 -23.98
CA ILE A 453 16.05 30.03 -23.29
C ILE A 453 15.66 28.82 -24.14
N SER A 454 16.51 27.80 -24.16
CA SER A 454 16.20 26.49 -24.72
C SER A 454 15.64 25.54 -23.67
N ILE A 455 14.67 24.72 -24.08
CA ILE A 455 14.20 23.57 -23.29
C ILE A 455 15.25 22.47 -23.44
N LYS A 456 15.65 21.89 -22.31
CA LYS A 456 16.56 20.75 -22.23
C LYS A 456 15.77 19.50 -21.87
N THR A 457 16.20 18.36 -22.39
CA THR A 457 15.74 17.05 -21.95
C THR A 457 16.73 16.53 -20.91
N ASP A 458 16.24 16.08 -19.76
CA ASP A 458 17.06 15.35 -18.80
C ASP A 458 17.10 13.87 -19.22
N THR A 459 18.27 13.40 -19.65
CA THR A 459 18.47 12.00 -20.07
C THR A 459 19.00 11.13 -18.95
N SER A 460 19.13 11.64 -17.72
CA SER A 460 19.54 10.81 -16.60
C SER A 460 18.42 9.85 -16.21
N GLU A 461 18.74 8.55 -16.12
CA GLU A 461 17.78 7.54 -15.70
C GLU A 461 17.24 7.90 -14.30
N ARG A 462 15.89 7.98 -14.18
CA ARG A 462 15.10 8.21 -12.95
C ARG A 462 14.74 9.66 -12.59
N ASN A 463 15.04 10.66 -13.41
CA ASN A 463 14.62 12.04 -13.14
C ASN A 463 13.22 12.35 -13.69
N HIS A 464 12.36 12.91 -12.83
CA HIS A 464 11.29 13.80 -13.25
C HIS A 464 11.71 15.22 -12.87
N PRO A 465 11.51 16.23 -13.74
CA PRO A 465 10.86 16.13 -15.04
C PRO A 465 11.85 15.78 -16.14
N ASP A 466 11.35 15.06 -17.14
CA ASP A 466 12.08 14.65 -18.34
C ASP A 466 12.55 15.86 -19.18
N LYS A 467 11.96 17.05 -18.93
CA LYS A 467 12.34 18.32 -19.56
C LYS A 467 12.39 19.45 -18.54
N TYR A 468 13.33 20.37 -18.73
CA TYR A 468 13.46 21.58 -17.92
C TYR A 468 14.10 22.70 -18.74
N PHE A 469 14.05 23.92 -18.22
CA PHE A 469 14.82 25.05 -18.73
C PHE A 469 15.53 25.75 -17.58
N THR A 470 16.61 26.47 -17.89
CA THR A 470 17.42 27.17 -16.89
C THR A 470 17.18 28.67 -16.97
N LEU A 471 16.62 29.26 -15.91
CA LEU A 471 16.55 30.71 -15.74
C LEU A 471 17.86 31.20 -15.10
N SER A 472 18.77 31.80 -15.87
CA SER A 472 20.11 32.21 -15.40
C SER A 472 20.41 33.72 -15.42
N SER A 473 19.46 34.54 -15.88
CA SER A 473 19.59 36.00 -15.93
C SER A 473 18.22 36.68 -15.95
N SER A 474 18.20 37.99 -15.77
CA SER A 474 17.00 38.82 -15.92
C SER A 474 16.50 38.97 -17.35
N SER A 475 17.22 38.50 -18.37
CA SER A 475 16.71 38.39 -19.74
C SER A 475 15.98 37.06 -19.99
N HIS A 476 16.23 36.05 -19.16
CA HIS A 476 15.63 34.73 -19.25
C HIS A 476 14.30 34.68 -18.51
N SER A 477 13.20 34.51 -19.25
CA SER A 477 11.88 34.33 -18.65
C SER A 477 11.07 33.24 -19.31
N VAL A 478 10.07 32.80 -18.57
CA VAL A 478 9.03 31.92 -19.06
C VAL A 478 7.69 32.52 -18.68
N SER A 479 6.75 32.50 -19.62
CA SER A 479 5.38 32.93 -19.37
C SER A 479 4.41 31.81 -19.73
N TYR A 480 3.29 31.82 -19.04
CA TYR A 480 2.20 30.92 -19.28
C TYR A 480 0.87 31.63 -19.11
N THR A 481 0.02 31.52 -20.13
CA THR A 481 -1.30 32.14 -20.16
C THR A 481 -2.38 31.08 -20.08
N PHE A 482 -3.38 31.31 -19.24
CA PHE A 482 -4.52 30.44 -19.07
C PHE A 482 -5.80 31.18 -18.80
N ASN A 483 -6.93 30.47 -18.94
CA ASN A 483 -8.24 30.99 -18.61
C ASN A 483 -8.76 30.33 -17.33
N ALA A 484 -9.00 31.14 -16.31
CA ALA A 484 -9.74 30.75 -15.12
C ALA A 484 -11.25 30.82 -15.41
N ASN A 485 -11.98 29.73 -15.16
CA ASN A 485 -13.42 29.65 -15.39
C ASN A 485 -14.26 30.26 -14.26
N LYS A 486 -13.67 30.48 -13.09
CA LYS A 486 -14.27 31.09 -11.90
C LYS A 486 -13.22 31.91 -11.15
N THR A 487 -13.67 32.71 -10.18
CA THR A 487 -12.78 33.36 -9.22
C THR A 487 -12.37 32.37 -8.14
N PHE A 488 -11.08 32.29 -7.82
CA PHE A 488 -10.56 31.40 -6.78
C PHE A 488 -9.25 31.88 -6.16
N THR A 489 -8.94 31.42 -4.95
CA THR A 489 -7.58 31.52 -4.39
C THR A 489 -6.75 30.36 -4.92
N GLY A 490 -5.66 30.63 -5.62
CA GLY A 490 -4.77 29.62 -6.19
C GLY A 490 -3.39 29.56 -5.54
N GLN A 491 -2.82 28.36 -5.49
CA GLN A 491 -1.44 28.08 -5.13
C GLN A 491 -0.58 27.95 -6.39
N VAL A 492 0.44 28.80 -6.54
CA VAL A 492 1.42 28.69 -7.64
C VAL A 492 2.56 27.80 -7.18
N VAL A 493 2.67 26.62 -7.77
CA VAL A 493 3.70 25.61 -7.46
C VAL A 493 4.64 25.50 -8.66
N ALA A 494 5.95 25.58 -8.44
CA ALA A 494 6.94 25.34 -9.49
C ALA A 494 7.75 24.08 -9.19
N TYR A 495 8.01 23.29 -10.22
CA TYR A 495 8.89 22.14 -10.10
C TYR A 495 10.33 22.60 -10.31
N LEU A 496 11.08 22.76 -9.21
CA LEU A 496 12.38 23.43 -9.22
C LEU A 496 13.50 22.46 -8.92
N GLY A 497 14.62 22.60 -9.62
CA GLY A 497 15.81 21.78 -9.44
C GLY A 497 17.07 22.61 -9.40
N LYS A 498 17.99 22.24 -8.51
CA LYS A 498 19.31 22.87 -8.44
C LYS A 498 20.35 21.91 -7.87
N ASP A 499 21.55 22.02 -8.42
CA ASP A 499 22.76 21.30 -7.99
C ASP A 499 23.38 21.87 -6.69
N ASP A 500 22.80 22.94 -6.16
CA ASP A 500 23.25 23.69 -4.98
C ASP A 500 22.36 23.33 -3.79
N SER A 501 22.96 22.92 -2.69
CA SER A 501 22.29 22.61 -1.42
C SER A 501 22.54 23.69 -0.35
N SER A 502 22.94 24.89 -0.75
CA SER A 502 23.22 26.01 0.15
C SER A 502 22.02 26.35 1.01
N THR A 503 22.25 26.44 2.32
CA THR A 503 21.26 26.88 3.31
C THR A 503 21.02 28.38 3.28
N SER A 504 21.95 29.17 2.73
CA SER A 504 21.84 30.64 2.68
C SER A 504 21.13 31.17 1.44
N ASN A 505 21.08 30.37 0.37
CA ASN A 505 20.45 30.78 -0.88
C ASN A 505 18.94 30.55 -0.84
N LYS A 506 18.18 31.61 -1.10
CA LYS A 506 16.72 31.61 -1.13
C LYS A 506 16.20 31.53 -2.57
N ILE A 507 15.07 30.85 -2.77
CA ILE A 507 14.41 30.75 -4.08
C ILE A 507 14.06 32.12 -4.66
N ALA A 508 13.59 33.03 -3.80
CA ALA A 508 13.28 34.41 -4.19
C ALA A 508 14.50 35.20 -4.70
N ASN A 509 15.74 34.76 -4.46
CA ASN A 509 16.95 35.38 -5.00
C ASN A 509 17.30 34.87 -6.40
N ALA A 510 16.81 33.69 -6.78
CA ALA A 510 17.07 33.07 -8.08
C ALA A 510 16.01 33.40 -9.13
N ILE A 511 14.76 33.58 -8.70
CA ILE A 511 13.63 33.84 -9.59
C ILE A 511 12.72 34.95 -9.05
N GLY A 512 11.99 35.61 -9.96
CA GLY A 512 10.87 36.48 -9.66
C GLY A 512 9.58 35.92 -10.26
N LEU A 513 8.44 36.21 -9.63
CA LEU A 513 7.12 35.76 -10.05
C LEU A 513 6.24 36.97 -10.35
N GLN A 514 5.51 36.91 -11.47
CA GLN A 514 4.53 37.92 -11.86
C GLN A 514 3.21 37.27 -12.25
N LEU A 515 2.10 37.94 -11.95
CA LEU A 515 0.75 37.66 -12.42
C LEU A 515 0.22 38.90 -13.13
N ASP A 516 -0.12 38.76 -14.41
CA ASP A 516 -0.67 39.83 -15.24
C ASP A 516 0.20 41.10 -15.23
N GLY A 517 1.52 40.89 -15.22
CA GLY A 517 2.52 41.96 -15.15
C GLY A 517 2.82 42.50 -13.75
N ASN A 518 2.03 42.14 -12.73
CA ASN A 518 2.24 42.56 -11.35
C ASN A 518 3.15 41.58 -10.60
N ASN A 519 4.12 42.09 -9.83
CA ASN A 519 5.02 41.25 -9.04
C ASN A 519 4.28 40.56 -7.89
N ILE A 520 4.55 39.26 -7.72
CA ILE A 520 4.10 38.45 -6.59
C ILE A 520 5.30 38.09 -5.72
N THR A 521 5.14 38.25 -4.41
CA THR A 521 6.15 37.82 -3.43
C THR A 521 6.23 36.30 -3.38
N ILE A 522 7.42 35.77 -3.61
CA ILE A 522 7.72 34.35 -3.45
C ILE A 522 7.95 34.06 -1.96
N ARG A 523 7.45 32.92 -1.48
CA ARG A 523 7.66 32.42 -0.12
C ARG A 523 9.15 32.34 0.22
N ASP A 524 9.46 32.63 1.48
CA ASP A 524 10.82 32.64 1.99
C ASP A 524 11.31 31.21 2.27
N ILE A 525 11.82 30.54 1.23
CA ILE A 525 12.26 29.14 1.28
C ILE A 525 13.71 29.07 0.78
N SER A 526 14.60 28.46 1.57
CA SER A 526 15.98 28.19 1.15
C SER A 526 16.04 27.00 0.18
N PHE A 527 17.12 26.88 -0.60
CA PHE A 527 17.33 25.70 -1.43
C PHE A 527 17.37 24.42 -0.59
N HIS A 528 18.01 24.49 0.58
CA HIS A 528 18.08 23.39 1.53
C HIS A 528 16.69 22.97 2.02
N ASP A 529 15.86 23.90 2.49
CA ASP A 529 14.52 23.59 3.01
C ASP A 529 13.57 23.08 1.92
N ALA A 530 13.83 23.47 0.66
CA ALA A 530 13.14 22.96 -0.51
C ALA A 530 13.63 21.57 -0.95
N GLY A 531 14.61 20.97 -0.25
CA GLY A 531 15.19 19.68 -0.57
C GLY A 531 16.14 19.69 -1.78
N MET A 532 16.44 20.86 -2.34
CA MET A 532 17.29 20.99 -3.54
C MET A 532 18.73 20.59 -3.24
N GLY A 533 19.36 19.97 -4.23
CA GLY A 533 20.75 19.50 -4.14
C GLY A 533 21.01 18.30 -5.03
N LYS A 534 22.17 17.67 -4.82
CA LYS A 534 22.59 16.47 -5.54
C LYS A 534 22.32 15.20 -4.76
N CYS A 535 21.81 14.18 -5.46
CA CYS A 535 21.88 12.79 -5.02
C CYS A 535 22.81 12.02 -5.97
N GLY A 536 24.07 11.85 -5.56
CA GLY A 536 25.12 11.34 -6.46
C GLY A 536 25.35 12.31 -7.63
N SER A 537 25.19 11.82 -8.87
CA SER A 537 25.28 12.64 -10.08
C SER A 537 23.95 13.32 -10.47
N ARG A 538 22.87 13.13 -9.70
CA ARG A 538 21.52 13.57 -10.07
C ARG A 538 21.14 14.89 -9.42
N MET A 539 20.46 15.74 -10.19
CA MET A 539 19.77 16.91 -9.69
C MET A 539 18.38 16.52 -9.21
N ASN A 540 18.05 16.84 -7.96
CA ASN A 540 16.72 16.58 -7.43
C ASN A 540 15.79 17.76 -7.74
N TYR A 541 14.65 17.46 -8.35
CA TYR A 541 13.59 18.44 -8.58
C TYR A 541 12.44 18.26 -7.59
N PHE A 542 11.86 19.37 -7.13
CA PHE A 542 10.80 19.37 -6.13
C PHE A 542 9.63 20.27 -6.53
N PRO A 543 8.38 19.86 -6.25
CA PRO A 543 7.24 20.76 -6.34
C PRO A 543 7.30 21.74 -5.16
N ILE A 544 7.60 23.00 -5.45
CA ILE A 544 7.70 24.06 -4.43
C ILE A 544 6.52 25.02 -4.58
N LEU A 545 5.77 25.19 -3.50
CA LEU A 545 4.79 26.25 -3.38
C LEU A 545 5.50 27.61 -3.35
N LEU A 546 5.42 28.35 -4.45
CA LEU A 546 6.04 29.67 -4.57
C LEU A 546 5.19 30.77 -3.94
N ALA A 547 3.88 30.75 -4.15
CA ALA A 547 2.97 31.81 -3.68
C ALA A 547 1.52 31.33 -3.60
N GLU A 548 0.71 32.07 -2.84
CA GLU A 548 -0.75 32.03 -2.87
C GLU A 548 -1.26 33.37 -3.38
N THR A 549 -2.19 33.34 -4.34
CA THR A 549 -2.77 34.55 -4.94
C THR A 549 -4.21 34.30 -5.39
N ASN A 550 -5.00 35.36 -5.57
CA ASN A 550 -6.35 35.24 -6.11
C ASN A 550 -6.34 35.38 -7.63
N PHE A 551 -7.14 34.56 -8.30
CA PHE A 551 -7.42 34.60 -9.72
C PHE A 551 -8.89 34.95 -9.90
N THR A 552 -9.18 35.89 -10.79
CA THR A 552 -10.55 36.21 -11.21
C THR A 552 -10.98 35.30 -12.35
N SER A 553 -12.26 35.27 -12.73
CA SER A 553 -12.63 34.64 -14.00
C SER A 553 -12.01 35.40 -15.18
N GLY A 554 -11.39 34.70 -16.12
CA GLY A 554 -10.79 35.29 -17.32
C GLY A 554 -9.37 34.83 -17.59
N SER A 555 -8.72 35.50 -18.55
CA SER A 555 -7.36 35.20 -18.96
C SER A 555 -6.34 35.78 -17.97
N HIS A 556 -5.40 34.94 -17.54
CA HIS A 556 -4.31 35.29 -16.65
C HIS A 556 -2.96 34.82 -17.22
N THR A 557 -1.90 35.59 -17.02
CA THR A 557 -0.54 35.24 -17.39
C THR A 557 0.36 35.20 -16.16
N ILE A 558 0.90 34.02 -15.86
CA ILE A 558 1.99 33.86 -14.90
C ILE A 558 3.32 33.95 -15.64
N LYS A 559 4.22 34.79 -15.15
CA LYS A 559 5.59 34.90 -15.65
C LYS A 559 6.59 34.62 -14.54
N ILE A 560 7.54 33.73 -14.81
CA ILE A 560 8.72 33.52 -13.95
C ILE A 560 9.94 34.09 -14.66
N GLN A 561 10.62 35.01 -13.99
CA GLN A 561 11.79 35.72 -14.50
C GLN A 561 13.03 35.27 -13.74
N GLY A 562 14.11 34.95 -14.45
CA GLY A 562 15.41 34.64 -13.85
C GLY A 562 16.04 35.86 -13.19
N LYS A 563 16.95 35.59 -12.25
CA LYS A 563 17.85 36.59 -11.63
C LYS A 563 19.30 36.15 -11.85
N SER A 564 20.22 36.61 -11.01
CA SER A 564 21.65 36.28 -11.12
C SER A 564 21.99 34.83 -10.75
N ILE A 565 21.15 34.17 -9.95
CA ILE A 565 21.35 32.78 -9.55
C ILE A 565 20.56 31.88 -10.50
N ALA A 566 21.26 30.98 -11.20
CA ALA A 566 20.63 30.04 -12.11
C ALA A 566 19.68 29.06 -11.39
N MET A 567 18.48 28.87 -11.93
CA MET A 567 17.47 27.95 -11.41
C MET A 567 16.91 27.08 -12.55
N ASN A 568 16.84 25.77 -12.35
CA ASN A 568 16.17 24.89 -13.32
C ASN A 568 14.69 24.75 -12.96
N ILE A 569 13.84 24.83 -13.97
CA ILE A 569 12.40 24.75 -13.82
C ILE A 569 11.85 23.69 -14.76
N GLY A 570 11.10 22.77 -14.19
CA GLY A 570 10.47 21.65 -14.87
C GLY A 570 8.97 21.82 -15.17
N GLY A 571 8.32 22.79 -14.53
CA GLY A 571 6.90 23.06 -14.73
C GLY A 571 6.35 24.07 -13.73
N ILE A 572 5.14 24.57 -14.02
CA ILE A 572 4.41 25.52 -13.17
C ILE A 572 2.96 25.09 -13.08
N TYR A 573 2.52 24.77 -11.88
CA TYR A 573 1.18 24.30 -11.57
C TYR A 573 0.43 25.37 -10.78
N ILE A 574 -0.87 25.50 -11.00
CA ILE A 574 -1.71 26.42 -10.24
C ILE A 574 -2.88 25.61 -9.70
N PHE A 575 -2.88 25.41 -8.39
CA PHE A 575 -3.92 24.62 -7.73
C PHE A 575 -4.98 25.54 -7.15
N ASP A 576 -6.24 25.31 -7.50
CA ASP A 576 -7.37 25.96 -6.87
C ASP A 576 -7.49 25.51 -5.40
N LYS A 577 -7.29 26.45 -4.48
CA LYS A 577 -7.44 26.24 -3.03
C LYS A 577 -8.93 26.26 -2.62
N SER A 578 -9.79 26.89 -3.44
CA SER A 578 -11.23 27.06 -3.26
C SER A 578 -12.09 25.94 -3.87
N ALA A 579 -11.48 24.82 -4.25
CA ALA A 579 -12.12 23.49 -4.33
C ALA A 579 -12.67 23.05 -2.95
N VAL A 580 -13.47 23.93 -2.34
CA VAL A 580 -13.94 24.01 -0.96
C VAL A 580 -15.39 23.57 -0.91
#